data_AF-A0A365H5W4-F1
#
_entry.id   AF-A0A365H5W4-F1
#
_cell.length_a   1.000
_cell.length_b   1.000
_cell.length_c   1.000
_cell.angle_alpha   90.00
_cell.angle_beta   90.00
_cell.angle_gamma   90.00
#
_symmetry.space_group_name_H-M   'P 1'
#
loop_
_entity.id
_entity.type
_entity.pdbx_description
1 polymer ?
#
loop_
_entity_poly.entity_id
_entity_poly.type
_entity_poly.pdbx_seq_one_letter_code
_entity_poly.pdbx_strand_id
1 'polypeptide(L)'
;MVTRVELRLGSRVFDRDDFVIWCVPGPEGGDVPEDADLAGGPGGPVRARSASGPGAELLVGDDLAERAAALGAGLVCADPGRARALGVRADGVVADAGTDPSAARVTELVATGLPVCVAAGPAGKAGSAALASLAVYAWLGARVFRVGAPDVRPARQVLDMVASIRGTRPPAVSRRGLA
;
A
#
# COMPACT_ATOMS: atom_id res chain seq x y z
N MET A 1 -12.76 5.66 18.36
CA MET A 1 -11.51 5.67 17.57
C MET A 1 -11.35 4.28 16.98
N VAL A 2 -11.41 4.12 15.66
CA VAL A 2 -11.29 2.79 15.03
C VAL A 2 -9.83 2.34 15.13
N THR A 3 -9.60 1.12 15.62
CA THR A 3 -8.24 0.58 15.75
C THR A 3 -7.76 0.16 14.36
N ARG A 4 -6.70 0.83 13.86
CA ARG A 4 -6.04 0.41 12.61
C ARG A 4 -5.33 -0.92 12.81
N VAL A 5 -5.46 -1.81 11.85
CA VAL A 5 -4.80 -3.13 11.85
C VAL A 5 -3.42 -3.01 11.20
N GLU A 6 -2.43 -3.72 11.72
CA GLU A 6 -1.14 -3.91 11.05
C GLU A 6 -1.30 -4.69 9.74
N LEU A 7 -0.38 -4.53 8.80
CA LEU A 7 -0.36 -5.35 7.59
C LEU A 7 0.80 -6.35 7.68
N ARG A 8 0.50 -7.64 7.58
CA ARG A 8 1.46 -8.74 7.64
C ARG A 8 1.48 -9.54 6.34
N LEU A 9 2.66 -9.58 5.71
CA LEU A 9 2.94 -10.33 4.48
C LEU A 9 4.12 -11.28 4.76
N GLY A 10 3.81 -12.55 5.05
CA GLY A 10 4.81 -13.52 5.53
C GLY A 10 5.46 -13.08 6.84
N SER A 11 6.79 -13.02 6.86
CA SER A 11 7.58 -12.50 7.98
C SER A 11 7.59 -10.98 8.08
N ARG A 12 7.19 -10.24 7.03
CA ARG A 12 7.20 -8.78 7.00
C ARG A 12 5.96 -8.21 7.68
N VAL A 13 6.16 -7.23 8.56
CA VAL A 13 5.10 -6.49 9.25
C VAL A 13 5.26 -5.01 8.91
N PHE A 14 4.15 -4.37 8.54
CA PHE A 14 4.03 -2.94 8.36
C PHE A 14 3.11 -2.39 9.46
N ASP A 15 3.63 -1.48 10.26
CA ASP A 15 2.90 -0.85 11.36
C ASP A 15 1.78 0.04 10.80
N ARG A 16 0.85 0.45 11.67
CA ARG A 16 -0.38 1.20 11.39
C ARG A 16 -0.13 2.56 10.73
N ASP A 17 1.07 3.09 10.88
CA ASP A 17 1.51 4.38 10.31
C ASP A 17 2.52 4.24 9.18
N ASP A 18 2.94 3.00 8.86
CA ASP A 18 3.82 2.74 7.72
C ASP A 18 3.08 2.95 6.40
N PHE A 19 3.80 3.59 5.47
CA PHE A 19 3.39 3.70 4.07
C PHE A 19 4.12 2.65 3.23
N VAL A 20 3.33 1.92 2.45
CA VAL A 20 3.75 0.80 1.62
C VAL A 20 3.69 1.21 0.14
N ILE A 21 4.83 1.20 -0.54
CA ILE A 21 4.89 1.47 -1.98
C ILE A 21 4.88 0.16 -2.76
N TRP A 22 3.92 0.04 -3.66
CA TRP A 22 3.77 -1.09 -4.56
C TRP A 22 4.10 -0.67 -5.99
N CYS A 23 5.24 -1.14 -6.50
CA CYS A 23 5.66 -0.93 -7.89
C CYS A 23 4.86 -1.82 -8.85
N VAL A 24 4.18 -1.20 -9.82
CA VAL A 24 3.35 -1.86 -10.84
C VAL A 24 3.66 -1.31 -12.24
N PRO A 25 3.97 -2.17 -13.24
CA PRO A 25 4.30 -3.58 -13.07
C PRO A 25 5.58 -3.76 -12.23
N GLY A 26 5.77 -4.95 -11.67
CA GLY A 26 7.05 -5.31 -11.07
C GLY A 26 8.14 -5.45 -12.15
N PRO A 27 9.43 -5.33 -11.80
CA PRO A 27 10.51 -5.54 -12.75
C PRO A 27 10.59 -7.00 -13.19
N GLU A 28 11.06 -7.21 -14.42
CA GLU A 28 11.38 -8.54 -14.93
C GLU A 28 12.50 -9.15 -14.07
N GLY A 29 12.27 -10.35 -13.51
CA GLY A 29 13.24 -11.02 -12.62
C GLY A 29 12.86 -11.02 -11.13
N GLY A 30 11.81 -10.30 -10.72
CA GLY A 30 11.09 -10.55 -9.46
C GLY A 30 11.64 -9.88 -8.19
N ASP A 31 12.70 -9.08 -8.28
CA ASP A 31 13.19 -8.30 -7.14
C ASP A 31 12.39 -7.02 -6.93
N VAL A 32 12.23 -6.59 -5.68
CA VAL A 32 11.53 -5.34 -5.36
C VAL A 32 12.48 -4.14 -5.58
N PRO A 33 12.14 -3.20 -6.49
CA PRO A 33 12.99 -2.03 -6.80
C PRO A 33 13.32 -1.23 -5.56
N GLU A 34 14.52 -0.64 -5.47
CA GLU A 34 14.89 0.29 -4.38
C GLU A 34 13.75 1.31 -4.10
N ASP A 35 13.56 1.65 -2.83
CA ASP A 35 12.47 2.49 -2.34
C ASP A 35 11.04 1.92 -2.51
N ALA A 36 10.82 0.76 -3.13
CA ALA A 36 9.54 0.05 -3.09
C ALA A 36 9.49 -0.99 -1.96
N ASP A 37 8.29 -1.32 -1.49
CA ASP A 37 8.03 -2.37 -0.50
C ASP A 37 7.46 -3.63 -1.16
N LEU A 38 6.63 -3.44 -2.19
CA LEU A 38 5.99 -4.51 -2.95
C LEU A 38 6.29 -4.36 -4.44
N ALA A 39 6.37 -5.48 -5.17
CA ALA A 39 6.47 -5.49 -6.62
C ALA A 39 5.67 -6.63 -7.24
N GLY A 40 4.99 -6.35 -8.36
CA GLY A 40 4.16 -7.33 -9.07
C GLY A 40 2.95 -6.66 -9.72
N GLY A 41 2.29 -7.37 -10.64
CA GLY A 41 1.16 -6.84 -11.42
C GLY A 41 -0.06 -7.77 -11.41
N PRO A 42 -1.19 -7.32 -11.98
CA PRO A 42 -2.40 -8.12 -12.09
C PRO A 42 -2.10 -9.41 -12.89
N GLY A 43 -2.35 -10.57 -12.29
CA GLY A 43 -2.12 -11.90 -12.90
C GLY A 43 -0.98 -12.73 -12.29
N GLY A 44 -0.20 -12.18 -11.36
CA GLY A 44 0.82 -12.92 -10.61
C GLY A 44 0.90 -12.47 -9.15
N PRO A 45 1.53 -13.27 -8.26
CA PRO A 45 1.65 -12.88 -6.87
C PRO A 45 2.51 -11.63 -6.72
N VAL A 46 2.02 -10.66 -5.95
CA VAL A 46 2.78 -9.48 -5.57
C VAL A 46 3.70 -9.87 -4.42
N ARG A 47 5.00 -9.60 -4.58
CA ARG A 47 6.03 -9.96 -3.60
C ARG A 47 6.32 -8.80 -2.68
N ALA A 48 6.39 -9.08 -1.39
CA ALA A 48 6.92 -8.13 -0.41
C ALA A 48 8.44 -8.26 -0.30
N ARG A 49 9.13 -7.11 -0.19
CA ARG A 49 10.57 -7.06 0.05
C ARG A 49 10.91 -7.84 1.32
N SER A 50 11.91 -8.72 1.22
CA SER A 50 12.44 -9.50 2.34
C SER A 50 11.42 -10.44 3.01
N ALA A 51 10.27 -10.69 2.40
CA ALA A 51 9.36 -11.73 2.85
C ALA A 51 9.80 -13.09 2.30
N SER A 52 9.84 -14.12 3.14
CA SER A 52 10.19 -15.49 2.76
C SER A 52 9.19 -16.47 3.36
N GLY A 53 8.92 -17.56 2.65
CA GLY A 53 8.00 -18.63 3.09
C GLY A 53 6.56 -18.47 2.58
N PRO A 54 5.70 -19.47 2.85
CA PRO A 54 4.29 -19.46 2.46
C PRO A 54 3.55 -18.25 3.07
N GLY A 55 2.68 -17.61 2.28
CA GLY A 55 1.91 -16.43 2.71
C GLY A 55 2.64 -15.08 2.63
N ALA A 56 3.86 -15.06 2.07
CA ALA A 56 4.63 -13.84 1.74
C ALA A 56 4.08 -13.06 0.53
N GLU A 57 3.15 -13.68 -0.21
CA GLU A 57 2.54 -13.12 -1.40
C GLU A 57 1.28 -12.33 -1.06
N LEU A 58 1.03 -11.30 -1.86
CA LEU A 58 -0.20 -10.53 -1.87
C LEU A 58 -0.93 -10.84 -3.19
N LEU A 59 -2.13 -11.39 -3.10
CA LEU A 59 -3.00 -11.65 -4.24
C LEU A 59 -3.92 -10.46 -4.49
N VAL A 60 -4.39 -10.29 -5.72
CA VAL A 60 -5.15 -9.11 -6.15
C VAL A 60 -6.40 -9.56 -6.89
N GLY A 61 -7.58 -9.19 -6.37
CA GLY A 61 -8.88 -9.54 -6.95
C GLY A 61 -9.76 -10.34 -5.99
N ASP A 62 -11.06 -10.03 -5.97
CA ASP A 62 -12.02 -10.67 -5.07
C ASP A 62 -12.19 -12.18 -5.34
N ASP A 63 -11.95 -12.61 -6.58
CA ASP A 63 -12.00 -14.01 -7.03
C ASP A 63 -10.88 -14.88 -6.45
N LEU A 64 -9.80 -14.26 -5.96
CA LEU A 64 -8.67 -14.95 -5.36
C LEU A 64 -8.79 -15.13 -3.84
N ALA A 65 -9.90 -14.73 -3.22
CA ALA A 65 -10.06 -14.76 -1.76
C ALA A 65 -9.92 -16.16 -1.15
N GLU A 66 -10.57 -17.18 -1.72
CA GLU A 66 -10.47 -18.56 -1.25
C GLU A 66 -9.04 -19.09 -1.36
N ARG A 67 -8.37 -18.76 -2.46
CA ARG A 67 -6.96 -19.12 -2.68
C ARG A 67 -6.04 -18.41 -1.69
N ALA A 68 -6.28 -17.13 -1.41
CA ALA A 68 -5.51 -16.37 -0.43
C ALA A 68 -5.66 -16.99 0.97
N ALA A 69 -6.88 -17.36 1.37
CA ALA A 69 -7.15 -18.04 2.63
C ALA A 69 -6.42 -19.39 2.72
N ALA A 70 -6.52 -20.22 1.68
CA ALA A 70 -5.88 -21.54 1.63
C ALA A 70 -4.34 -21.47 1.72
N LEU A 71 -3.73 -20.42 1.15
CA LEU A 71 -2.27 -20.22 1.15
C LEU A 71 -1.76 -19.40 2.33
N GLY A 72 -2.66 -18.82 3.14
CA GLY A 72 -2.29 -17.82 4.15
C GLY A 72 -1.65 -16.56 3.54
N ALA A 73 -1.99 -16.23 2.29
CA ALA A 73 -1.49 -15.04 1.59
C ALA A 73 -2.30 -13.78 1.97
N GLY A 74 -1.72 -12.60 1.72
CA GLY A 74 -2.47 -11.35 1.78
C GLY A 74 -3.41 -11.20 0.58
N LEU A 75 -4.43 -10.34 0.69
CA LEU A 75 -5.37 -10.06 -0.39
C LEU A 75 -5.65 -8.55 -0.51
N VAL A 76 -5.49 -8.01 -1.72
CA VAL A 76 -6.04 -6.71 -2.14
C VAL A 76 -7.39 -6.97 -2.82
N CYS A 77 -8.47 -6.40 -2.30
CA CYS A 77 -9.84 -6.72 -2.74
C CYS A 77 -10.78 -5.52 -2.59
N ALA A 78 -11.86 -5.51 -3.38
CA ALA A 78 -12.89 -4.48 -3.30
C ALA A 78 -13.92 -4.78 -2.18
N ASP A 79 -14.12 -6.06 -1.84
CA ASP A 79 -15.00 -6.51 -0.75
C ASP A 79 -14.22 -7.22 0.39
N PRO A 80 -13.64 -6.45 1.33
CA PRO A 80 -12.99 -7.00 2.51
C PRO A 80 -13.90 -7.84 3.41
N GLY A 81 -15.21 -7.56 3.42
CA GLY A 81 -16.17 -8.29 4.25
C GLY A 81 -16.29 -9.73 3.79
N ARG A 82 -16.47 -9.92 2.48
CA ARG A 82 -16.48 -11.24 1.85
C ARG A 82 -15.14 -11.97 2.01
N ALA A 83 -14.02 -11.28 1.77
CA ALA A 83 -12.69 -11.89 1.92
C ALA A 83 -12.47 -12.48 3.33
N ARG A 84 -12.89 -11.74 4.37
CA ARG A 84 -12.82 -12.22 5.76
C ARG A 84 -13.77 -13.36 6.04
N ALA A 85 -14.99 -13.33 5.49
CA ALA A 85 -15.95 -14.43 5.63
C ALA A 85 -15.43 -15.73 4.99
N LEU A 86 -14.62 -15.63 3.93
CA LEU A 86 -13.94 -16.75 3.28
C LEU A 86 -12.64 -17.19 3.99
N GLY A 87 -12.28 -16.56 5.12
CA GLY A 87 -11.15 -16.99 5.96
C GLY A 87 -9.83 -16.26 5.72
N VAL A 88 -9.80 -15.18 4.93
CA VAL A 88 -8.58 -14.38 4.79
C VAL A 88 -8.29 -13.66 6.12
N ARG A 89 -7.04 -13.78 6.60
CA ARG A 89 -6.58 -13.19 7.86
C ARG A 89 -6.77 -11.67 7.87
N ALA A 90 -7.25 -11.11 8.97
CA ALA A 90 -7.58 -9.68 9.05
C ALA A 90 -6.35 -8.76 8.86
N ASP A 91 -5.17 -9.20 9.32
CA ASP A 91 -3.88 -8.53 9.13
C ASP A 91 -3.27 -8.76 7.73
N GLY A 92 -3.95 -9.48 6.84
CA GLY A 92 -3.56 -9.70 5.45
C GLY A 92 -4.51 -9.08 4.43
N VAL A 93 -5.62 -8.47 4.86
CA VAL A 93 -6.58 -7.82 3.95
C VAL A 93 -6.19 -6.36 3.72
N VAL A 94 -6.20 -5.96 2.46
CA VAL A 94 -6.04 -4.58 2.01
C VAL A 94 -7.26 -4.20 1.18
N ALA A 95 -7.97 -3.15 1.58
CA ALA A 95 -9.13 -2.65 0.85
C ALA A 95 -8.70 -1.83 -0.37
N ASP A 96 -9.16 -2.20 -1.56
CA ASP A 96 -8.85 -1.49 -2.80
C ASP A 96 -9.83 -0.32 -3.02
N ALA A 97 -9.28 0.90 -3.05
CA ALA A 97 -10.03 2.10 -3.40
C ALA A 97 -10.07 2.35 -4.93
N GLY A 98 -9.23 1.66 -5.70
CA GLY A 98 -9.09 1.84 -7.15
C GLY A 98 -8.05 2.90 -7.54
N THR A 99 -8.20 3.39 -8.77
CA THR A 99 -7.38 4.47 -9.35
C THR A 99 -8.13 5.78 -9.27
N ASP A 100 -7.44 6.82 -8.81
CA ASP A 100 -7.97 8.18 -8.62
C ASP A 100 -9.30 8.21 -7.83
N PRO A 101 -9.41 7.53 -6.67
CA PRO A 101 -10.63 7.55 -5.88
C PRO A 101 -10.96 8.95 -5.35
N SER A 102 -12.24 9.18 -5.06
CA SER A 102 -12.65 10.36 -4.32
C SER A 102 -12.12 10.34 -2.89
N ALA A 103 -11.91 11.52 -2.29
CA ALA A 103 -11.52 11.64 -0.88
C ALA A 103 -12.54 10.98 0.07
N ALA A 104 -13.83 11.07 -0.27
CA ALA A 104 -14.91 10.42 0.48
C ALA A 104 -14.73 8.90 0.49
N ARG A 105 -14.50 8.30 -0.69
CA ARG A 105 -14.29 6.85 -0.82
C ARG A 105 -13.09 6.36 0.00
N VAL A 106 -11.98 7.10 -0.03
CA VAL A 106 -10.79 6.77 0.78
C VAL A 106 -11.13 6.84 2.27
N THR A 107 -11.81 7.90 2.70
CA THR A 107 -12.18 8.10 4.12
C THR A 107 -13.12 7.01 4.62
N GLU A 108 -14.13 6.63 3.82
CA GLU A 108 -15.05 5.52 4.10
C GLU A 108 -14.31 4.19 4.29
N LEU A 109 -13.37 3.87 3.40
CA LEU A 109 -12.57 2.65 3.54
C LEU A 109 -11.64 2.70 4.75
N VAL A 110 -10.98 3.84 5.01
CA VAL A 110 -10.11 4.02 6.17
C VAL A 110 -10.89 3.86 7.48
N ALA A 111 -12.16 4.26 7.51
CA ALA A 111 -13.04 4.10 8.68
C ALA A 111 -13.31 2.62 9.03
N THR A 112 -13.04 1.68 8.13
CA THR A 112 -13.12 0.23 8.44
C THR A 112 -11.95 -0.26 9.31
N GLY A 113 -10.88 0.53 9.43
CA GLY A 113 -9.65 0.17 10.16
C GLY A 113 -8.66 -0.70 9.37
N LEU A 114 -9.04 -1.13 8.16
CA LEU A 114 -8.18 -1.91 7.28
C LEU A 114 -7.15 -1.00 6.55
N PRO A 115 -5.98 -1.54 6.17
CA PRO A 115 -5.11 -0.88 5.20
C PRO A 115 -5.86 -0.59 3.90
N VAL A 116 -5.72 0.62 3.37
CA VAL A 116 -6.35 1.03 2.09
C VAL A 116 -5.29 1.20 1.01
N CYS A 117 -5.54 0.57 -0.14
CA CYS A 117 -4.75 0.67 -1.36
C CYS A 117 -5.35 1.71 -2.32
N VAL A 118 -4.50 2.57 -2.87
CA VAL A 118 -4.87 3.56 -3.89
C VAL A 118 -3.87 3.54 -5.04
N ALA A 119 -4.31 3.93 -6.23
CA ALA A 119 -3.43 4.37 -7.32
C ALA A 119 -3.77 5.82 -7.68
N ALA A 120 -2.78 6.59 -8.14
CA ALA A 120 -2.99 7.96 -8.60
C ALA A 120 -2.44 8.15 -10.01
N GLY A 121 -3.28 8.67 -10.91
CA GLY A 121 -2.97 8.86 -12.31
C GLY A 121 -2.76 7.55 -13.09
N PRO A 122 -2.49 7.66 -14.41
CA PRO A 122 -2.12 6.50 -15.21
C PRO A 122 -0.76 5.96 -14.79
N ALA A 123 -0.64 4.63 -14.68
CA ALA A 123 0.60 3.96 -14.33
C ALA A 123 1.75 4.36 -15.29
N GLY A 124 2.89 4.81 -14.73
CA GLY A 124 4.09 5.16 -15.49
C GLY A 124 4.14 6.60 -16.04
N LYS A 125 3.23 7.48 -15.61
CA LYS A 125 3.25 8.92 -15.92
C LYS A 125 2.85 9.76 -14.71
N ALA A 126 3.40 9.52 -13.52
CA ALA A 126 3.09 10.39 -12.38
C ALA A 126 3.74 11.77 -12.56
N GLY A 127 2.99 12.68 -13.17
CA GLY A 127 3.27 14.11 -13.08
C GLY A 127 3.08 14.61 -11.65
N SER A 128 3.40 15.89 -11.43
CA SER A 128 3.21 16.57 -10.14
C SER A 128 1.79 16.41 -9.57
N ALA A 129 0.76 16.32 -10.42
CA ALA A 129 -0.62 16.09 -10.02
C ALA A 129 -0.82 14.73 -9.31
N ALA A 130 -0.26 13.64 -9.85
CA ALA A 130 -0.38 12.32 -9.24
C ALA A 130 0.34 12.26 -7.89
N LEU A 131 1.54 12.86 -7.80
CA LEU A 131 2.28 12.98 -6.53
C LEU A 131 1.51 13.80 -5.48
N ALA A 132 0.85 14.88 -5.89
CA ALA A 132 -0.02 15.66 -5.01
C ALA A 132 -1.22 14.83 -4.52
N SER A 133 -1.85 14.04 -5.40
CA SER A 133 -2.92 13.11 -5.00
C SER A 133 -2.42 12.07 -4.00
N LEU A 134 -1.23 11.48 -4.19
CA LEU A 134 -0.65 10.54 -3.21
C LEU A 134 -0.47 11.21 -1.84
N ALA A 135 -0.02 12.45 -1.78
CA ALA A 135 0.11 13.19 -0.53
C ALA A 135 -1.24 13.34 0.19
N VAL A 136 -2.30 13.69 -0.56
CA VAL A 136 -3.66 13.83 -0.03
C VAL A 136 -4.21 12.47 0.44
N TYR A 137 -4.08 11.41 -0.36
CA TYR A 137 -4.54 10.07 0.04
C TYR A 137 -3.80 9.55 1.28
N ALA A 138 -2.49 9.79 1.36
CA ALA A 138 -1.70 9.49 2.55
C ALA A 138 -2.24 10.27 3.75
N TRP A 139 -2.52 11.57 3.60
CA TRP A 139 -3.12 12.43 4.64
C TRP A 139 -4.52 11.97 5.09
N LEU A 140 -5.32 11.40 4.19
CA LEU A 140 -6.62 10.81 4.52
C LEU A 140 -6.51 9.44 5.21
N GLY A 141 -5.34 8.79 5.15
CA GLY A 141 -5.05 7.55 5.86
C GLY A 141 -4.91 6.31 4.98
N ALA A 142 -4.83 6.48 3.64
CA ALA A 142 -4.37 5.40 2.77
C ALA A 142 -2.95 4.96 3.18
N ARG A 143 -2.65 3.68 2.99
CA ARG A 143 -1.40 3.07 3.44
C ARG A 143 -0.64 2.33 2.36
N VAL A 144 -1.33 1.84 1.33
CA VAL A 144 -0.70 1.12 0.21
C VAL A 144 -0.86 1.95 -1.06
N PHE A 145 0.23 2.21 -1.77
CA PHE A 145 0.24 3.10 -2.95
C PHE A 145 0.80 2.37 -4.15
N ARG A 146 -0.05 2.12 -5.16
CA ARG A 146 0.35 1.55 -6.45
C ARG A 146 0.92 2.65 -7.33
N VAL A 147 2.17 2.48 -7.76
CA VAL A 147 2.90 3.46 -8.57
C VAL A 147 3.70 2.76 -9.67
N GLY A 148 3.97 3.47 -10.76
CA GLY A 148 4.87 2.98 -11.81
C GLY A 148 6.32 2.95 -11.33
N ALA A 149 7.14 2.09 -11.94
CA ALA A 149 8.58 2.03 -11.70
C ALA A 149 9.31 3.40 -11.69
N PRO A 150 9.08 4.33 -12.65
CA PRO A 150 9.74 5.64 -12.61
C PRO A 150 9.32 6.53 -11.42
N ASP A 151 8.17 6.22 -10.80
CA ASP A 151 7.52 7.05 -9.80
C ASP A 151 7.76 6.55 -8.36
N VAL A 152 8.43 5.40 -8.18
CA VAL A 152 8.71 4.79 -6.87
C VAL A 152 9.45 5.76 -5.95
N ARG A 153 10.58 6.32 -6.40
CA ARG A 153 11.40 7.23 -5.60
C ARG A 153 10.70 8.58 -5.31
N PRO A 154 10.10 9.25 -6.31
CA PRO A 154 9.29 10.44 -6.04
C PRO A 154 8.13 10.19 -5.06
N ALA A 155 7.44 9.06 -5.18
CA ALA A 155 6.38 8.67 -4.24
C ALA A 155 6.93 8.47 -2.82
N ARG A 156 8.08 7.79 -2.66
CA ARG A 156 8.75 7.65 -1.36
C ARG A 156 9.04 8.99 -0.70
N GLN A 157 9.57 9.95 -1.45
CA GLN A 157 9.83 11.29 -0.94
C GLN A 157 8.56 12.01 -0.45
N VAL A 158 7.47 11.93 -1.20
CA VAL A 158 6.18 12.51 -0.83
C VAL A 158 5.62 11.86 0.45
N LEU A 159 5.65 10.53 0.52
CA LEU A 159 5.13 9.79 1.67
C LEU A 159 5.97 10.01 2.93
N ASP A 160 7.29 10.07 2.78
CA ASP A 160 8.23 10.42 3.85
C ASP A 160 8.00 11.85 4.38
N MET A 161 7.72 12.79 3.46
CA MET A 161 7.33 14.16 3.82
C MET A 161 6.03 14.16 4.62
N VAL A 162 4.99 13.46 4.16
CA VAL A 162 3.70 13.37 4.88
C VAL A 162 3.87 12.75 6.27
N ALA A 163 4.65 11.67 6.39
CA ALA A 163 4.93 11.05 7.68
C ALA A 163 5.69 11.98 8.62
N SER A 164 6.62 12.79 8.09
CA SER A 164 7.34 13.81 8.87
C SER A 164 6.41 14.92 9.36
N ILE A 165 5.50 15.40 8.50
CA ILE A 165 4.49 16.41 8.88
C ILE A 165 3.54 15.87 9.95
N ARG A 166 3.20 14.58 9.89
CA ARG A 166 2.39 13.90 10.91
C ARG A 166 3.12 13.61 12.21
N GLY A 167 4.45 13.73 12.23
CA GLY A 167 5.27 13.39 13.38
C GLY A 167 5.45 11.88 13.61
N THR A 168 5.14 11.02 12.63
CA THR A 168 5.35 9.57 12.73
C THR A 168 6.77 9.16 12.33
N ARG A 169 7.55 10.09 11.78
CA ARG A 169 8.99 9.97 11.58
C ARG A 169 9.68 11.33 11.73
N PRO A 170 10.98 11.38 12.05
CA PRO A 170 11.74 12.62 11.95
C PRO A 170 11.95 13.04 10.48
N PRO A 171 12.02 14.35 10.19
CA PRO A 171 12.45 14.83 8.88
C PRO A 171 13.91 14.45 8.62
N ALA A 172 14.25 14.16 7.37
CA ALA A 172 15.59 13.70 6.97
C ALA A 172 16.70 14.72 7.31
N VAL A 173 16.37 16.02 7.27
CA VAL A 173 17.29 17.10 7.63
C VAL A 173 16.49 18.15 8.42
N SER A 174 16.93 18.44 9.63
CA SER A 174 16.40 19.57 10.43
C SER A 174 17.40 20.71 10.40
N ARG A 175 17.12 21.79 9.67
CA ARG A 175 17.93 23.01 9.70
C ARG A 175 17.25 24.05 10.58
N ARG A 176 18.01 24.60 11.54
CA ARG A 176 17.55 25.77 12.29
C ARG A 176 17.66 26.98 11.38
N GLY A 177 16.54 27.64 11.09
CA GLY A 177 16.56 28.94 10.42
C GLY A 177 17.19 29.96 11.34
N LEU A 178 18.46 30.27 11.13
CA LEU A 178 19.08 31.46 11.71
C LEU A 178 18.84 32.58 10.70
N ALA A 179 17.98 33.52 11.08
CA ALA A 179 17.71 34.74 10.34
C ALA A 179 18.87 35.73 10.49
#